data_AF-A0A8S3WDY1-F1
#
_entry.id   AF-A0A8S3WDY1-F1
#
_cell.length_a   1.000
_cell.length_b   1.000
_cell.length_c   1.000
_cell.angle_alpha   90.00
_cell.angle_beta   90.00
_cell.angle_gamma   90.00
#
_symmetry.space_group_name_H-M   'P 1'
#
loop_
_entity.id
_entity.type
_entity.pdbx_description
1 polymer ?
#
loop_
_entity_poly.entity_id
_entity_poly.type
_entity_poly.pdbx_seq_one_letter_code
_entity_poly.pdbx_strand_id
1 'polypeptide(L)'
;LNEAADVIQKLYTIAQELPPDKFEVAKKKIEAKYDEIERNLIEEFVKAQNQGNLAKMKTIANIMTNFKGYSQCVDAFIETSQMNTLLGKDIFSAVLPLCKKNYTIISSVFPNPDQVMSKFVLNIFHLKLQKYIQTKLADKNDIEKYLRNLFEMYTSTQKVCDELVAAGLVSADGNISTGDLRREALVNGALAGANDGYAALETRRLKAVLSNALNTYYNEKQHVKKQIQGGGFQELRRDFQAVIGTRANINIAQIENYGGETFLSEQLVQKMLNDAKMSFLRCKTLCTTNELPATAIALLDVLIQHLLIEHVDYALDLGLQSIPIIENKSPPQIYFFEIVDQTNKIVKMFGEHFQESVLPCLSSTSKQSECVQKKTAVMEQLENKLDAGLERAIATIVGWVKLHLQNEQKKTDFKPEGDIDTIASSACLTVVSYLNSVMDKIYASLEGDNLSAVTLELAVRLHRVIYEHLQNFQFNSAGAMIAICDVKEYRSAVCGRGGGGRSVPAPAHALFDTLHALCNLLLVKPENLHQVCEGETLAELDQSILHNFIQLRSDYKSHKLSSFLKGLS
;
A
#
# COMPACT_ATOMS: atom_id res chain seq x y z
N LEU A 1 7.34 69.77 24.95
CA LEU A 1 6.63 69.14 23.81
C LEU A 1 5.15 68.90 24.12
N ASN A 2 4.79 68.33 25.27
CA ASN A 2 3.40 68.01 25.64
C ASN A 2 2.41 69.20 25.57
N GLU A 3 2.78 70.36 26.13
CA GLU A 3 1.93 71.57 26.08
C GLU A 3 1.76 72.08 24.64
N ALA A 4 2.83 72.04 23.85
CA ALA A 4 2.78 72.41 22.43
C ALA A 4 1.87 71.45 21.63
N ALA A 5 1.84 70.16 21.99
CA ALA A 5 0.99 69.15 21.38
C ALA A 5 -0.51 69.39 21.66
N ASP A 6 -0.87 69.73 22.90
CA ASP A 6 -2.26 70.04 23.26
C ASP A 6 -2.73 71.34 22.58
N VAL A 7 -1.88 72.37 22.55
CA VAL A 7 -2.20 73.65 21.90
C VAL A 7 -2.35 73.48 20.38
N ILE A 8 -1.45 72.77 19.71
CA ILE A 8 -1.51 72.61 18.26
C ILE A 8 -2.68 71.72 17.83
N GLN A 9 -3.05 70.70 18.62
CA GLN A 9 -4.18 69.83 18.32
C GLN A 9 -5.51 70.60 18.37
N LYS A 10 -5.69 71.46 19.38
CA LYS A 10 -6.84 72.37 19.47
C LYS A 10 -6.85 73.37 18.31
N LEU A 11 -5.71 73.99 18.00
CA LEU A 11 -5.58 74.92 16.88
C LEU A 11 -5.87 74.26 15.53
N TYR A 12 -5.42 73.01 15.31
CA TYR A 12 -5.68 72.25 14.09
C TYR A 12 -7.18 71.94 13.93
N THR A 13 -7.83 71.52 15.02
CA THR A 13 -9.28 71.24 15.03
C THR A 13 -10.09 72.50 14.70
N ILE A 14 -9.79 73.62 15.36
CA ILE A 14 -10.40 74.93 15.08
C ILE A 14 -10.11 75.37 13.65
N ALA A 15 -8.88 75.14 13.16
CA ALA A 15 -8.50 75.50 11.81
C ALA A 15 -9.37 74.78 10.77
N GLN A 16 -9.74 73.50 10.96
CA GLN A 16 -10.58 72.78 10.00
C GLN A 16 -11.94 73.43 9.78
N GLU A 17 -12.53 74.04 10.82
CA GLU A 17 -13.85 74.69 10.78
C GLU A 17 -13.83 76.09 10.11
N LEU A 18 -12.65 76.66 9.85
CA LEU A 18 -12.54 78.00 9.23
C LEU A 18 -12.78 77.96 7.71
N PRO A 19 -13.47 78.97 7.13
CA PRO A 19 -13.68 79.06 5.68
C PRO A 19 -12.34 79.11 4.91
N PRO A 20 -12.16 78.26 3.87
CA PRO A 20 -10.89 78.19 3.13
C PRO A 20 -10.55 79.52 2.44
N ASP A 21 -11.54 80.21 1.89
CA ASP A 21 -11.37 81.41 1.03
C ASP A 21 -10.69 82.61 1.73
N LYS A 22 -10.67 82.65 3.07
CA LYS A 22 -10.10 83.75 3.86
C LYS A 22 -8.91 83.36 4.74
N PHE A 23 -8.74 82.07 5.06
CA PHE A 23 -7.79 81.62 6.07
C PHE A 23 -6.79 80.57 5.57
N GLU A 24 -6.66 80.40 4.26
CA GLU A 24 -5.83 79.33 3.68
C GLU A 24 -4.35 79.38 4.11
N VAL A 25 -3.75 80.57 4.19
CA VAL A 25 -2.35 80.73 4.63
C VAL A 25 -2.19 80.34 6.11
N ALA A 26 -3.15 80.68 6.96
CA ALA A 26 -3.13 80.32 8.38
C ALA A 26 -3.36 78.81 8.56
N LYS A 27 -4.31 78.20 7.82
CA LYS A 27 -4.53 76.76 7.77
C LYS A 27 -3.25 76.00 7.43
N LYS A 28 -2.57 76.38 6.33
CA LYS A 28 -1.31 75.75 5.91
C LYS A 28 -0.20 75.87 6.95
N LYS A 29 -0.09 77.00 7.66
CA LYS A 29 0.90 77.17 8.74
C LYS A 29 0.60 76.30 9.96
N ILE A 30 -0.69 76.18 10.33
CA ILE A 30 -1.13 75.33 11.45
C ILE A 30 -0.90 73.85 11.10
N GLU A 31 -1.20 73.44 9.88
CA GLU A 31 -0.95 72.07 9.38
C GLU A 31 0.55 71.74 9.35
N ALA A 32 1.38 72.61 8.78
CA ALA A 32 2.84 72.39 8.78
C ALA A 32 3.41 72.25 10.21
N LYS A 33 2.88 73.01 11.17
CA LYS A 33 3.33 72.96 12.56
C LYS A 33 2.75 71.77 13.33
N TYR A 34 1.55 71.32 12.97
CA TYR A 34 0.97 70.06 13.43
C TYR A 34 1.85 68.88 13.00
N ASP A 35 2.22 68.80 11.72
CA ASP A 35 3.08 67.73 11.18
C ASP A 35 4.51 67.75 11.77
N GLU A 36 5.04 68.94 12.09
CA GLU A 36 6.32 69.07 12.78
C GLU A 36 6.25 68.56 14.23
N ILE A 37 5.20 68.94 14.98
CA ILE A 37 5.02 68.48 16.36
C ILE A 37 4.75 66.97 16.38
N GLU A 38 3.98 66.45 15.43
CA GLU A 38 3.72 65.02 15.28
C GLU A 38 5.02 64.23 15.05
N ARG A 39 5.88 64.65 14.11
CA ARG A 39 7.19 64.03 13.88
C ARG A 39 8.09 64.09 15.12
N ASN A 40 8.15 65.24 15.79
CA ASN A 40 8.95 65.39 17.01
C ASN A 40 8.45 64.47 18.14
N LEU A 41 7.13 64.27 18.27
CA LEU A 41 6.55 63.34 19.24
C LEU A 41 6.94 61.89 18.94
N ILE A 42 6.91 61.48 17.66
CA ILE A 42 7.35 60.13 17.25
C ILE A 42 8.84 59.93 17.51
N GLU A 43 9.70 60.90 17.17
CA GLU A 43 11.14 60.82 17.47
C GLU A 43 11.41 60.75 18.97
N GLU A 44 10.68 61.52 19.78
CA GLU A 44 10.81 61.51 21.23
C GLU A 44 10.29 60.19 21.84
N PHE A 45 9.27 59.58 21.23
CA PHE A 45 8.79 58.24 21.59
C PHE A 45 9.88 57.18 21.35
N VAL A 46 10.51 57.16 20.16
CA VAL A 46 11.58 56.21 19.83
C VAL A 46 12.78 56.40 20.75
N LYS A 47 13.16 57.65 21.08
CA LYS A 47 14.21 57.93 22.08
C LYS A 47 13.85 57.37 23.45
N ALA A 48 12.61 57.53 23.90
CA ALA A 48 12.13 56.99 25.17
C ALA A 48 12.14 55.45 25.19
N GLN A 49 11.80 54.80 24.07
CA GLN A 49 11.87 53.35 23.91
C GLN A 49 13.31 52.83 24.01
N ASN A 50 14.26 53.46 23.33
CA ASN A 50 15.68 53.09 23.41
C ASN A 50 16.28 53.25 24.82
N GLN A 51 15.71 54.16 25.62
CA GLN A 51 16.10 54.40 27.01
C GLN A 51 15.35 53.50 28.02
N GLY A 52 14.38 52.70 27.58
CA GLY A 52 13.54 51.87 28.44
C GLY A 52 12.56 52.67 29.32
N ASN A 53 12.27 53.92 28.98
CA ASN A 53 11.41 54.80 29.78
C ASN A 53 9.92 54.60 29.44
N LEU A 54 9.31 53.58 30.06
CA LEU A 54 7.90 53.22 29.83
C LEU A 54 6.92 54.34 30.19
N ALA A 55 7.20 55.11 31.24
CA ALA A 55 6.33 56.21 31.67
C ALA A 55 6.23 57.30 30.60
N LYS A 56 7.39 57.69 30.04
CA LYS A 56 7.46 58.69 28.97
C LYS A 56 6.82 58.18 27.67
N MET A 57 7.05 56.91 27.32
CA MET A 57 6.37 56.27 26.19
C MET A 57 4.84 56.32 26.35
N LYS A 58 4.32 55.98 27.53
CA LYS A 58 2.88 56.00 27.82
C LYS A 58 2.28 57.40 27.66
N THR A 59 2.96 58.42 28.19
CA THR A 59 2.52 59.82 28.04
C THR A 59 2.44 60.23 26.58
N ILE A 60 3.47 59.92 25.79
CA ILE A 60 3.51 60.28 24.37
C ILE A 60 2.47 59.49 23.57
N ALA A 61 2.32 58.18 23.82
CA ALA A 61 1.31 57.35 23.17
C ALA A 61 -0.12 57.87 23.42
N ASN A 62 -0.43 58.29 24.64
CA ASN A 62 -1.72 58.88 24.99
C ASN A 62 -1.96 60.26 24.36
N ILE A 63 -0.91 61.05 24.11
CA ILE A 63 -1.04 62.31 23.37
C ILE A 63 -1.31 62.00 21.89
N MET A 64 -0.55 61.04 21.34
CA MET A 64 -0.60 60.66 19.93
C MET A 64 -1.94 60.06 19.50
N THR A 65 -2.79 59.54 20.40
CA THR A 65 -4.14 59.05 20.03
C THR A 65 -5.02 60.12 19.41
N ASN A 66 -4.78 61.39 19.73
CA ASN A 66 -5.49 62.54 19.17
C ASN A 66 -4.85 63.05 17.86
N PHE A 67 -3.78 62.40 17.40
CA PHE A 67 -3.02 62.75 16.20
C PHE A 67 -3.27 61.76 15.07
N LYS A 68 -3.25 62.24 13.82
CA LYS A 68 -3.42 61.40 12.61
C LYS A 68 -2.29 60.36 12.49
N GLY A 69 -1.08 60.72 12.94
CA GLY A 69 0.13 59.90 12.93
C GLY A 69 0.22 58.86 14.04
N TYR A 70 -0.84 58.60 14.82
CA TYR A 70 -0.82 57.53 15.83
C TYR A 70 -0.34 56.19 15.27
N SER A 71 -0.82 55.83 14.07
CA SER A 71 -0.43 54.60 13.37
C SER A 71 1.08 54.54 13.07
N GLN A 72 1.69 55.69 12.70
CA GLN A 72 3.13 55.80 12.43
C GLN A 72 3.95 55.70 13.72
N CYS A 73 3.44 56.23 14.85
CA CYS A 73 4.05 56.02 16.16
C CYS A 73 4.08 54.53 16.54
N VAL A 74 2.99 53.80 16.26
CA VAL A 74 2.93 52.35 16.46
C VAL A 74 3.89 51.63 15.52
N ASP A 75 4.01 52.04 14.25
CA ASP A 75 4.97 51.46 13.30
C ASP A 75 6.41 51.65 13.76
N ALA A 76 6.77 52.85 14.20
CA ALA A 76 8.09 53.15 14.75
C ALA A 76 8.41 52.31 16.00
N PHE A 77 7.42 52.06 16.87
CA PHE A 77 7.55 51.13 17.99
C PHE A 77 7.87 49.71 17.52
N ILE A 78 7.09 49.20 16.56
CA ILE A 78 7.23 47.84 16.02
C ILE A 78 8.62 47.67 15.38
N GLU A 79 9.04 48.60 14.53
CA GLU A 79 10.33 48.57 13.85
C GLU A 79 11.51 48.56 14.85
N THR A 80 11.46 49.44 15.85
CA THR A 80 12.50 49.54 16.88
C THR A 80 12.55 48.27 17.73
N SER A 81 11.39 47.72 18.11
CA SER A 81 11.28 46.48 18.89
C SER A 81 11.75 45.22 18.15
N GLN A 82 11.76 45.27 16.81
CA GLN A 82 12.22 44.17 15.96
C GLN A 82 13.66 44.34 15.44
N MET A 83 14.32 45.45 15.75
CA MET A 83 15.68 45.71 15.28
C MET A 83 16.65 44.70 15.92
N ASN A 84 17.46 44.04 15.10
CA ASN A 84 18.41 42.99 15.52
C ASN A 84 17.79 41.77 16.23
N THR A 85 16.48 41.55 16.13
CA THR A 85 15.81 40.34 16.64
C THR A 85 15.53 39.35 15.51
N LEU A 86 15.19 38.10 15.86
CA LEU A 86 14.92 37.01 14.92
C LEU A 86 16.10 36.73 13.96
N LEU A 87 17.32 36.74 14.50
CA LEU A 87 18.55 36.38 13.79
C LEU A 87 18.95 34.95 14.19
N GLY A 88 19.06 34.03 13.23
CA GLY A 88 19.48 32.67 13.52
C GLY A 88 19.06 31.62 12.49
N LYS A 89 19.39 30.35 12.80
CA LYS A 89 19.02 29.19 11.96
C LYS A 89 17.56 28.76 12.12
N ASP A 90 16.95 29.05 13.26
CA ASP A 90 15.52 28.84 13.52
C ASP A 90 14.93 30.12 14.09
N ILE A 91 14.25 30.87 13.24
CA ILE A 91 13.61 32.12 13.64
C ILE A 91 12.21 31.89 14.24
N PHE A 92 11.60 30.72 14.01
CA PHE A 92 10.22 30.44 14.42
C PHE A 92 10.12 30.30 15.95
N SER A 93 11.03 29.57 16.58
CA SER A 93 11.07 29.42 18.05
C SER A 93 11.30 30.73 18.81
N ALA A 94 11.87 31.75 18.14
CA ALA A 94 12.11 33.06 18.73
C ALA A 94 10.89 34.01 18.64
N VAL A 95 9.87 33.68 17.85
CA VAL A 95 8.69 34.55 17.66
C VAL A 95 7.87 34.68 18.94
N LEU A 96 7.51 33.56 19.58
CA LEU A 96 6.67 33.58 20.78
C LEU A 96 7.33 34.36 21.95
N PRO A 97 8.61 34.12 22.31
CA PRO A 97 9.29 34.92 23.34
C PRO A 97 9.31 36.41 23.01
N LEU A 98 9.56 36.77 21.74
CA LEU A 98 9.57 38.16 21.29
C LEU A 98 8.20 38.81 21.45
N CYS A 99 7.13 38.12 21.07
CA CYS A 99 5.76 38.61 21.22
C CYS A 99 5.37 38.76 22.68
N LYS A 100 5.68 37.79 23.56
CA LYS A 100 5.42 37.88 25.00
C LYS A 100 6.13 39.08 25.64
N LYS A 101 7.42 39.28 25.32
CA LYS A 101 8.21 40.42 25.81
C LYS A 101 7.61 41.75 25.36
N ASN A 102 7.16 41.85 24.12
CA ASN A 102 6.61 43.10 23.60
C ASN A 102 5.18 43.34 24.08
N TYR A 103 4.38 42.30 24.31
CA TYR A 103 3.04 42.45 24.84
C TYR A 103 3.03 43.12 26.21
N THR A 104 3.95 42.74 27.12
CA THR A 104 4.05 43.41 28.44
C THR A 104 4.35 44.91 28.31
N ILE A 105 5.21 45.29 27.36
CA ILE A 105 5.50 46.69 27.06
C ILE A 105 4.26 47.36 26.47
N ILE A 106 3.63 46.74 25.47
CA ILE A 106 2.45 47.26 24.77
C ILE A 106 1.30 47.53 25.75
N SER A 107 0.98 46.59 26.64
CA SER A 107 -0.06 46.72 27.66
C SER A 107 0.22 47.83 28.68
N SER A 108 1.49 48.19 28.89
CA SER A 108 1.87 49.28 29.79
C SER A 108 1.82 50.66 29.14
N VAL A 109 2.05 50.74 27.83
CA VAL A 109 2.28 51.97 27.07
C VAL A 109 1.04 52.43 26.29
N PHE A 110 0.35 51.52 25.60
CA PHE A 110 -0.69 51.89 24.64
C PHE A 110 -2.11 51.71 25.22
N PRO A 111 -3.06 52.60 24.86
CA PRO A 111 -4.45 52.48 25.30
C PRO A 111 -5.19 51.27 24.71
N ASN A 112 -4.86 50.87 23.48
CA ASN A 112 -5.48 49.73 22.78
C ASN A 112 -4.43 48.63 22.49
N PRO A 113 -4.02 47.85 23.50
CA PRO A 113 -2.91 46.92 23.38
C PRO A 113 -3.14 45.80 22.36
N ASP A 114 -4.37 45.29 22.24
CA ASP A 114 -4.68 44.17 21.33
C ASP A 114 -4.55 44.55 19.86
N GLN A 115 -4.90 45.80 19.52
CA GLN A 115 -4.79 46.33 18.16
C GLN A 115 -3.32 46.53 17.77
N VAL A 116 -2.51 47.03 18.71
CA VAL A 116 -1.05 47.19 18.54
C VAL A 116 -0.37 45.82 18.43
N MET A 117 -0.76 44.86 19.28
CA MET A 117 -0.23 43.49 19.23
C MET A 117 -0.57 42.80 17.91
N SER A 118 -1.81 42.96 17.42
CA SER A 118 -2.22 42.42 16.13
C SER A 118 -1.39 42.97 14.97
N LYS A 119 -1.11 44.28 14.98
CA LYS A 119 -0.24 44.94 13.98
C LYS A 119 1.22 44.48 14.11
N PHE A 120 1.71 44.28 15.34
CA PHE A 120 3.06 43.76 15.62
C PHE A 120 3.23 42.34 15.06
N VAL A 121 2.28 41.43 15.31
CA VAL A 121 2.31 40.06 14.76
C VAL A 121 2.24 40.09 13.23
N LEU A 122 1.34 40.89 12.63
CA LEU A 122 1.26 41.05 11.17
C LEU A 122 2.61 41.43 10.55
N ASN A 123 3.30 42.39 11.16
CA ASN A 123 4.59 42.87 10.68
C ASN A 123 5.67 41.77 10.73
N ILE A 124 5.73 40.96 11.80
CA ILE A 124 6.64 39.80 11.88
C ILE A 124 6.39 38.83 10.72
N PHE A 125 5.13 38.49 10.45
CA PHE A 125 4.77 37.54 9.41
C PHE A 125 5.12 38.06 8.01
N HIS A 126 4.77 39.31 7.69
CA HIS A 126 4.98 39.89 6.36
C HIS A 126 6.42 40.33 6.08
N LEU A 127 7.19 40.79 7.06
CA LEU A 127 8.54 41.31 6.81
C LEU A 127 9.64 40.30 7.15
N LYS A 128 9.52 39.59 8.27
CA LYS A 128 10.59 38.71 8.77
C LYS A 128 10.39 37.28 8.29
N LEU A 129 9.25 36.67 8.61
CA LEU A 129 8.98 35.26 8.27
C LEU A 129 8.86 35.08 6.75
N GLN A 130 8.10 35.92 6.05
CA GLN A 130 7.95 35.84 4.61
C GLN A 130 9.30 35.87 3.88
N LYS A 131 10.20 36.80 4.25
CA LYS A 131 11.55 36.89 3.66
C LYS A 131 12.41 35.66 3.94
N TYR A 132 12.33 35.12 5.15
CA TYR A 132 13.04 33.90 5.52
C TYR A 132 12.55 32.67 4.73
N ILE A 133 11.23 32.50 4.64
CA ILE A 133 10.60 31.42 3.87
C ILE A 133 10.98 31.53 2.39
N GLN A 134 10.88 32.72 1.80
CA GLN A 134 11.31 32.96 0.41
C GLN A 134 12.78 32.59 0.19
N THR A 135 13.65 32.90 1.14
CA THR A 135 15.08 32.54 1.05
C THR A 135 15.29 31.03 1.12
N LYS A 136 14.56 30.33 2.00
CA LYS A 136 14.62 28.86 2.15
C LYS A 136 14.03 28.11 0.95
N LEU A 137 13.10 28.73 0.24
CA LEU A 137 12.39 28.18 -0.92
C LEU A 137 12.89 28.76 -2.26
N ALA A 138 14.02 29.46 -2.26
CA ALA A 138 14.60 30.06 -3.46
C ALA A 138 15.16 29.00 -4.44
N ASP A 139 15.77 27.93 -3.90
CA ASP A 139 16.32 26.82 -4.68
C ASP A 139 15.21 25.82 -5.03
N LYS A 140 14.84 25.80 -6.32
CA LYS A 140 13.79 24.92 -6.88
C LYS A 140 14.36 23.80 -7.76
N ASN A 141 15.69 23.67 -7.86
CA ASN A 141 16.32 22.67 -8.73
C ASN A 141 16.18 21.26 -8.17
N ASP A 142 16.27 21.13 -6.85
CA ASP A 142 16.04 19.88 -6.13
C ASP A 142 14.59 19.85 -5.60
N ILE A 143 13.73 19.14 -6.32
CA ILE A 143 12.29 19.02 -6.00
C ILE A 143 12.08 18.40 -4.61
N GLU A 144 12.86 17.38 -4.23
CA GLU A 144 12.69 16.71 -2.93
C GLU A 144 13.05 17.64 -1.78
N LYS A 145 14.18 18.35 -1.90
CA LYS A 145 14.60 19.36 -0.93
C LYS A 145 13.62 20.52 -0.86
N TYR A 146 13.11 20.98 -2.01
CA TYR A 146 12.11 22.04 -2.07
C TYR A 146 10.82 21.63 -1.33
N LEU A 147 10.25 20.46 -1.64
CA LEU A 147 9.01 19.98 -1.01
C LEU A 147 9.18 19.73 0.49
N ARG A 148 10.35 19.21 0.91
CA ARG A 148 10.69 19.05 2.33
C ARG A 148 10.76 20.42 3.04
N ASN A 149 11.47 21.38 2.46
CA ASN A 149 11.56 22.72 3.03
C ASN A 149 10.17 23.39 3.07
N LEU A 150 9.35 23.21 2.03
CA LEU A 150 7.99 23.76 1.97
C LEU A 150 7.14 23.21 3.13
N PHE A 151 7.16 21.90 3.33
CA PHE A 151 6.47 21.24 4.43
C PHE A 151 6.95 21.73 5.81
N GLU A 152 8.27 21.85 5.99
CA GLU A 152 8.88 22.34 7.24
C GLU A 152 8.51 23.81 7.53
N MET A 153 8.57 24.68 6.52
CA MET A 153 8.23 26.10 6.66
C MET A 153 6.75 26.27 6.98
N TYR A 154 5.88 25.49 6.34
CA TYR A 154 4.44 25.51 6.62
C TYR A 154 4.12 25.04 8.04
N THR A 155 4.62 23.88 8.44
CA THR A 155 4.37 23.30 9.78
C THR A 155 4.96 24.17 10.89
N SER A 156 6.16 24.73 10.70
CA SER A 156 6.74 25.69 11.64
C SER A 156 5.91 26.96 11.78
N THR A 157 5.37 27.47 10.67
CA THR A 157 4.48 28.65 10.68
C THR A 157 3.18 28.33 11.41
N GLN A 158 2.55 27.19 11.12
CA GLN A 158 1.33 26.73 11.80
C GLN A 158 1.55 26.67 13.31
N LYS A 159 2.64 26.03 13.73
CA LYS A 159 2.99 25.90 15.15
C LYS A 159 3.09 27.26 15.85
N VAL A 160 3.74 28.23 15.22
CA VAL A 160 3.83 29.60 15.76
C VAL A 160 2.45 30.25 15.88
N CYS A 161 1.56 30.08 14.89
CA CYS A 161 0.19 30.60 14.98
C CYS A 161 -0.56 29.98 16.17
N ASP A 162 -0.48 28.67 16.34
CA ASP A 162 -1.16 27.94 17.42
C ASP A 162 -0.63 28.39 18.79
N GLU A 163 0.69 28.55 18.92
CA GLU A 163 1.34 29.04 20.14
C GLU A 163 0.94 30.48 20.48
N LEU A 164 0.79 31.37 19.48
CA LEU A 164 0.37 32.76 19.69
C LEU A 164 -1.10 32.86 20.14
N VAL A 165 -1.98 32.00 19.61
CA VAL A 165 -3.38 31.91 20.08
C VAL A 165 -3.46 31.33 21.48
N ALA A 166 -2.73 30.24 21.75
CA ALA A 166 -2.70 29.64 23.09
C ALA A 166 -2.17 30.63 24.15
N ALA A 167 -1.30 31.56 23.75
CA ALA A 167 -0.80 32.62 24.61
C ALA A 167 -1.75 33.83 24.75
N GLY A 168 -2.89 33.85 24.07
CA GLY A 168 -3.84 34.97 24.09
C GLY A 168 -3.34 36.25 23.40
N LEU A 169 -2.29 36.15 22.58
CA LEU A 169 -1.67 37.30 21.91
C LEU A 169 -2.39 37.69 20.61
N VAL A 170 -3.23 36.79 20.10
CA VAL A 170 -4.08 36.96 18.93
C VAL A 170 -5.43 36.32 19.26
N SER A 171 -6.55 36.97 18.91
CA SER A 171 -7.89 36.41 19.13
C SER A 171 -8.11 35.16 18.26
N ALA A 172 -8.91 34.20 18.74
CA ALA A 172 -9.23 33.00 17.97
C ALA A 172 -9.97 33.32 16.66
N ASP A 173 -10.96 34.23 16.70
CA ASP A 173 -11.74 34.65 15.52
C ASP A 173 -10.92 35.49 14.52
N GLY A 174 -9.97 36.28 15.03
CA GLY A 174 -8.97 36.98 14.22
C GLY A 174 -7.92 36.01 13.66
N ASN A 175 -7.60 34.93 14.36
CA ASN A 175 -6.64 33.94 13.88
C ASN A 175 -7.21 33.00 12.80
N ILE A 176 -8.52 32.77 12.77
CA ILE A 176 -9.15 31.96 11.71
C ILE A 176 -9.20 32.78 10.41
N SER A 177 -9.84 33.95 10.42
CA SER A 177 -9.99 34.80 9.23
C SER A 177 -8.67 35.41 8.74
N THR A 178 -7.80 35.88 9.64
CA THR A 178 -6.52 36.52 9.30
C THR A 178 -5.36 35.53 9.26
N GLY A 179 -5.46 34.38 9.93
CA GLY A 179 -4.42 33.34 9.90
C GLY A 179 -4.50 32.46 8.67
N ASP A 180 -5.68 32.17 8.14
CA ASP A 180 -5.83 31.49 6.84
C ASP A 180 -5.35 32.38 5.68
N LEU A 181 -5.66 33.68 5.71
CA LEU A 181 -5.12 34.67 4.75
C LEU A 181 -3.58 34.85 4.86
N ARG A 182 -3.00 34.74 6.06
CA ARG A 182 -1.54 34.74 6.25
C ARG A 182 -0.90 33.44 5.77
N ARG A 183 -1.56 32.29 5.98
CA ARG A 183 -1.15 30.98 5.45
C ARG A 183 -1.15 31.00 3.92
N GLU A 184 -2.24 31.48 3.32
CA GLU A 184 -2.36 31.67 1.87
C GLU A 184 -1.30 32.65 1.35
N ALA A 185 -1.04 33.78 2.03
CA ALA A 185 0.00 34.71 1.59
C ALA A 185 1.42 34.12 1.65
N LEU A 186 1.70 33.22 2.61
CA LEU A 186 2.99 32.54 2.74
C LEU A 186 3.14 31.37 1.76
N VAL A 187 2.08 30.59 1.55
CA VAL A 187 2.04 29.43 0.65
C VAL A 187 1.95 29.88 -0.81
N ASN A 188 1.00 30.75 -1.15
CA ASN A 188 0.87 31.28 -2.51
C ASN A 188 2.06 32.17 -2.87
N GLY A 189 2.59 32.96 -1.93
CA GLY A 189 3.80 33.76 -2.15
C GLY A 189 5.06 32.93 -2.42
N ALA A 190 5.15 31.71 -1.86
CA ALA A 190 6.25 30.78 -2.12
C ALA A 190 6.04 29.91 -3.37
N LEU A 191 4.78 29.62 -3.72
CA LEU A 191 4.37 28.85 -4.89
C LEU A 191 4.16 29.71 -6.15
N ALA A 192 4.15 31.05 -6.04
CA ALA A 192 3.91 32.05 -7.12
C ALA A 192 4.93 32.05 -8.28
N GLY A 193 5.68 30.97 -8.49
CA GLY A 193 6.56 30.80 -9.65
C GLY A 193 6.80 29.35 -10.01
N ALA A 194 5.95 28.42 -9.57
CA ALA A 194 5.91 27.06 -10.11
C ALA A 194 4.71 26.97 -11.05
N ASN A 195 4.95 26.90 -12.36
CA ASN A 195 3.89 26.94 -13.38
C ASN A 195 2.83 25.83 -13.24
N ASP A 196 3.12 24.76 -12.50
CA ASP A 196 2.27 23.56 -12.42
C ASP A 196 1.58 23.35 -11.04
N GLY A 197 1.80 24.24 -10.06
CA GLY A 197 1.23 24.11 -8.70
C GLY A 197 1.82 22.97 -7.84
N TYR A 198 1.45 22.93 -6.55
CA TYR A 198 1.96 21.92 -5.60
C TYR A 198 1.61 20.48 -6.01
N ALA A 199 0.36 20.24 -6.40
CA ALA A 199 -0.13 18.90 -6.73
C ALA A 199 0.67 18.21 -7.84
N ALA A 200 1.01 18.94 -8.91
CA ALA A 200 1.79 18.40 -10.01
C ALA A 200 3.25 18.13 -9.61
N LEU A 201 3.85 19.00 -8.78
CA LEU A 201 5.21 18.82 -8.28
C LEU A 201 5.32 17.56 -7.41
N GLU A 202 4.40 17.38 -6.46
CA GLU A 202 4.38 16.20 -5.58
C GLU A 202 4.16 14.91 -6.39
N THR A 203 3.23 14.94 -7.35
CA THR A 203 2.97 13.79 -8.24
C THR A 203 4.19 13.44 -9.09
N ARG A 204 4.88 14.44 -9.64
CA ARG A 204 6.12 14.26 -10.44
C ARG A 204 7.24 13.69 -9.58
N ARG A 205 7.41 14.18 -8.35
CA ARG A 205 8.41 13.67 -7.39
C ARG A 205 8.12 12.22 -7.05
N LEU A 206 6.89 11.89 -6.66
CA LEU A 206 6.52 10.52 -6.32
C LEU A 206 6.77 9.58 -7.50
N LYS A 207 6.32 9.95 -8.70
CA LYS A 207 6.57 9.18 -9.92
C LYS A 207 8.07 8.93 -10.12
N ALA A 208 8.89 9.98 -10.11
CA ALA A 208 10.33 9.84 -10.33
C ALA A 208 11.01 8.92 -9.30
N VAL A 209 10.64 9.03 -8.02
CA VAL A 209 11.24 8.21 -6.96
C VAL A 209 10.80 6.75 -7.06
N LEU A 210 9.52 6.49 -7.33
CA LEU A 210 9.01 5.13 -7.52
C LEU A 210 9.60 4.47 -8.77
N SER A 211 9.66 5.19 -9.91
CA SER A 211 10.31 4.69 -11.12
C SER A 211 11.80 4.40 -10.88
N ASN A 212 12.52 5.26 -10.18
CA ASN A 212 13.94 5.04 -9.88
C ASN A 212 14.13 3.83 -8.96
N ALA A 213 13.27 3.64 -7.94
CA ALA A 213 13.33 2.49 -7.06
C ALA A 213 13.15 1.16 -7.84
N LEU A 214 12.19 1.12 -8.77
CA LEU A 214 11.99 -0.03 -9.66
C LEU A 214 13.20 -0.26 -10.58
N ASN A 215 13.72 0.79 -11.21
CA ASN A 215 14.86 0.68 -12.10
C ASN A 215 16.09 0.14 -11.35
N THR A 216 16.37 0.64 -10.14
CA THR A 216 17.44 0.10 -9.30
C THR A 216 17.23 -1.39 -9.02
N TYR A 217 16.02 -1.78 -8.59
CA TYR A 217 15.71 -3.18 -8.31
C TYR A 217 15.90 -4.10 -9.52
N TYR A 218 15.34 -3.76 -10.68
CA TYR A 218 15.45 -4.58 -11.89
C TYR A 218 16.88 -4.62 -12.44
N ASN A 219 17.65 -3.53 -12.29
CA ASN A 219 19.08 -3.53 -12.60
C ASN A 219 19.87 -4.45 -11.66
N GLU A 220 19.58 -4.44 -10.36
CA GLU A 220 20.21 -5.35 -9.39
C GLU A 220 19.88 -6.82 -9.71
N LYS A 221 18.65 -7.10 -10.16
CA LYS A 221 18.21 -8.41 -10.63
C LYS A 221 18.72 -8.79 -12.02
N GLN A 222 19.45 -7.89 -12.71
CA GLN A 222 19.91 -8.07 -14.09
C GLN A 222 18.76 -8.44 -15.05
N HIS A 223 17.58 -7.88 -14.80
CA HIS A 223 16.36 -8.20 -15.54
C HIS A 223 15.88 -7.02 -16.35
N VAL A 224 15.68 -7.25 -17.64
CA VAL A 224 15.09 -6.25 -18.54
C VAL A 224 13.62 -6.60 -18.69
N LYS A 225 12.75 -5.67 -18.29
CA LYS A 225 11.31 -5.82 -18.43
C LYS A 225 10.92 -6.11 -19.87
N LYS A 226 10.15 -7.17 -20.04
CA LYS A 226 9.60 -7.61 -21.33
C LYS A 226 8.19 -7.10 -21.50
N GLN A 227 7.83 -6.75 -22.73
CA GLN A 227 6.43 -6.53 -23.05
C GLN A 227 5.74 -7.89 -23.12
N ILE A 228 5.08 -8.24 -22.04
CA ILE A 228 4.31 -9.48 -21.97
C ILE A 228 3.03 -9.24 -22.79
N GLN A 229 2.88 -9.96 -23.91
CA GLN A 229 1.63 -9.97 -24.66
C GLN A 229 0.57 -10.71 -23.83
N GLY A 230 -0.07 -9.98 -22.93
CA GLY A 230 -1.23 -10.44 -22.19
C GLY A 230 -2.39 -10.67 -23.15
N GLY A 231 -2.83 -11.92 -23.27
CA GLY A 231 -3.97 -12.27 -24.10
C GLY A 231 -4.09 -13.78 -24.30
N GLY A 232 -5.33 -14.26 -24.39
CA GLY A 232 -5.66 -15.68 -24.48
C GLY A 232 -5.02 -16.43 -25.65
N PHE A 233 -4.43 -15.74 -26.64
CA PHE A 233 -3.72 -16.39 -27.75
C PHE A 233 -2.40 -17.06 -27.36
N GLN A 234 -1.62 -16.47 -26.43
CA GLN A 234 -0.41 -17.11 -25.91
C GLN A 234 -0.77 -18.30 -25.03
N GLU A 235 -1.82 -18.17 -24.22
CA GLU A 235 -2.36 -19.26 -23.41
C GLU A 235 -2.87 -20.40 -24.30
N LEU A 236 -3.64 -20.10 -25.35
CA LEU A 236 -4.09 -21.06 -26.35
C LEU A 236 -2.91 -21.79 -27.01
N ARG A 237 -1.84 -21.08 -27.41
CA ARG A 237 -0.64 -21.72 -27.99
C ARG A 237 0.01 -22.68 -27.01
N ARG A 238 0.13 -22.28 -25.75
CA ARG A 238 0.74 -23.07 -24.69
C ARG A 238 -0.10 -24.30 -24.34
N ASP A 239 -1.40 -24.13 -24.20
CA ASP A 239 -2.34 -25.22 -23.91
C ASP A 239 -2.41 -26.21 -25.07
N PHE A 240 -2.38 -25.71 -26.31
CA PHE A 240 -2.25 -26.53 -27.51
C PHE A 240 -0.94 -27.34 -27.50
N GLN A 241 0.17 -26.75 -27.06
CA GLN A 241 1.43 -27.46 -26.88
C GLN A 241 1.39 -28.47 -25.73
N ALA A 242 0.69 -28.21 -24.62
CA ALA A 242 0.53 -29.20 -23.56
C ALA A 242 -0.26 -30.44 -24.05
N VAL A 243 -1.27 -30.23 -24.90
CA VAL A 243 -2.10 -31.32 -25.46
C VAL A 243 -1.41 -32.08 -26.59
N ILE A 244 -0.64 -31.40 -27.46
CA ILE A 244 -0.02 -31.99 -28.66
C ILE A 244 1.45 -32.35 -28.44
N GLY A 245 2.16 -31.60 -27.61
CA GLY A 245 3.57 -31.83 -27.26
C GLY A 245 3.80 -33.20 -26.60
N THR A 246 2.80 -33.72 -25.88
CA THR A 246 2.81 -35.09 -25.33
C THR A 246 2.73 -36.17 -26.41
N ARG A 247 2.35 -35.84 -27.65
CA ARG A 247 2.20 -36.76 -28.79
C ARG A 247 3.17 -36.50 -29.94
N ALA A 248 3.65 -35.28 -30.10
CA ALA A 248 4.60 -34.85 -31.12
C ALA A 248 5.62 -33.90 -30.50
N ASN A 249 6.91 -34.16 -30.69
CA ASN A 249 8.04 -33.45 -30.07
C ASN A 249 8.24 -32.04 -30.67
N ILE A 250 7.20 -31.21 -30.67
CA ILE A 250 7.13 -29.88 -31.30
C ILE A 250 7.18 -28.82 -30.20
N ASN A 251 8.21 -27.96 -30.22
CA ASN A 251 8.36 -26.88 -29.26
C ASN A 251 7.86 -25.56 -29.86
N ILE A 252 6.71 -25.06 -29.37
CA ILE A 252 5.97 -23.92 -29.95
C ILE A 252 6.08 -22.67 -29.06
N ALA A 253 6.32 -22.83 -27.76
CA ALA A 253 6.48 -21.77 -26.78
C ALA A 253 7.82 -21.90 -26.04
N GLN A 254 8.60 -20.82 -25.99
CA GLN A 254 9.78 -20.72 -25.13
C GLN A 254 9.30 -20.40 -23.71
N ILE A 255 9.35 -21.39 -22.82
CA ILE A 255 9.16 -21.18 -21.38
C ILE A 255 10.48 -20.70 -20.81
N GLU A 256 10.50 -19.48 -20.30
CA GLU A 256 11.68 -18.95 -19.62
C GLU A 256 11.66 -19.39 -18.17
N ASN A 257 12.71 -20.10 -17.75
CA ASN A 257 12.90 -20.48 -16.36
C ASN A 257 13.91 -19.53 -15.72
N TYR A 258 13.45 -18.73 -14.75
CA TYR A 258 14.26 -17.79 -13.98
C TYR A 258 14.87 -18.40 -12.70
N GLY A 259 14.89 -19.74 -12.60
CA GLY A 259 15.52 -20.44 -11.47
C GLY A 259 14.84 -20.22 -10.12
N GLY A 260 13.55 -19.91 -10.14
CA GLY A 260 12.77 -19.59 -8.93
C GLY A 260 12.83 -18.13 -8.48
N GLU A 261 13.47 -17.22 -9.24
CA GLU A 261 13.36 -15.79 -8.97
C GLU A 261 11.90 -15.33 -9.17
N THR A 262 11.31 -14.79 -8.10
CA THR A 262 9.90 -14.35 -8.10
C THR A 262 9.71 -12.96 -8.70
N PHE A 263 10.79 -12.16 -8.78
CA PHE A 263 10.74 -10.72 -9.11
C PHE A 263 9.80 -9.90 -8.22
N LEU A 264 9.45 -10.43 -7.05
CA LEU A 264 8.74 -9.74 -5.99
C LEU A 264 9.73 -9.36 -4.89
N SER A 265 9.44 -8.26 -4.18
CA SER A 265 10.31 -7.76 -3.11
C SER A 265 9.52 -6.91 -2.13
N GLU A 266 9.32 -7.46 -0.93
CA GLU A 266 8.69 -6.77 0.19
C GLU A 266 9.50 -5.55 0.62
N GLN A 267 10.83 -5.60 0.54
CA GLN A 267 11.71 -4.48 0.90
C GLN A 267 11.57 -3.30 -0.07
N LEU A 268 11.49 -3.58 -1.38
CA LEU A 268 11.23 -2.55 -2.38
C LEU A 268 9.87 -1.91 -2.13
N VAL A 269 8.83 -2.73 -1.92
CA VAL A 269 7.47 -2.28 -1.64
C VAL A 269 7.44 -1.42 -0.37
N GLN A 270 8.09 -1.84 0.72
CA GLN A 270 8.16 -1.06 1.95
C GLN A 270 8.80 0.32 1.72
N LYS A 271 9.88 0.38 0.93
CA LYS A 271 10.53 1.64 0.55
C LYS A 271 9.56 2.53 -0.24
N MET A 272 8.90 1.99 -1.25
CA MET A 272 7.90 2.71 -2.07
C MET A 272 6.72 3.23 -1.24
N LEU A 273 6.20 2.43 -0.31
CA LEU A 273 5.11 2.82 0.59
C LEU A 273 5.55 3.90 1.59
N ASN A 274 6.79 3.86 2.09
CA ASN A 274 7.33 4.91 2.95
C ASN A 274 7.47 6.24 2.19
N ASP A 275 7.97 6.19 0.96
CA ASP A 275 8.04 7.34 0.05
C ASP A 275 6.65 7.93 -0.23
N ALA A 276 5.67 7.08 -0.53
CA ALA A 276 4.29 7.51 -0.73
C ALA A 276 3.64 8.08 0.54
N LYS A 277 3.91 7.50 1.72
CA LYS A 277 3.37 7.95 3.01
C LYS A 277 3.76 9.40 3.28
N MET A 278 5.00 9.77 2.96
CA MET A 278 5.44 11.16 3.05
C MET A 278 4.70 12.08 2.08
N SER A 279 4.43 11.65 0.84
CA SER A 279 3.64 12.42 -0.11
C SER A 279 2.19 12.63 0.32
N PHE A 280 1.53 11.59 0.85
CA PHE A 280 0.17 11.73 1.39
C PHE A 280 0.13 12.63 2.63
N LEU A 281 1.12 12.54 3.52
CA LEU A 281 1.25 13.42 4.67
C LEU A 281 1.41 14.89 4.24
N ARG A 282 2.34 15.18 3.32
CA ARG A 282 2.54 16.53 2.78
C ARG A 282 1.27 17.02 2.10
N CYS A 283 0.61 16.19 1.30
CA CYS A 283 -0.64 16.52 0.61
C CYS A 283 -1.75 16.90 1.59
N LYS A 284 -1.97 16.09 2.64
CA LYS A 284 -2.97 16.36 3.68
C LYS A 284 -2.72 17.68 4.42
N THR A 285 -1.46 18.09 4.54
CA THR A 285 -1.07 19.31 5.24
C THR A 285 -1.05 20.55 4.36
N LEU A 286 -0.63 20.43 3.10
CA LEU A 286 -0.33 21.55 2.21
C LEU A 286 -1.44 21.86 1.20
N CYS A 287 -2.28 20.88 0.83
CA CYS A 287 -3.38 21.11 -0.09
C CYS A 287 -4.54 21.86 0.59
N THR A 288 -5.22 22.70 -0.19
CA THR A 288 -6.54 23.21 0.20
C THR A 288 -7.58 22.10 0.22
N THR A 289 -8.70 22.32 0.93
CA THR A 289 -9.82 21.36 1.00
C THR A 289 -10.36 20.95 -0.38
N ASN A 290 -10.28 21.85 -1.37
CA ASN A 290 -10.75 21.59 -2.73
C ASN A 290 -9.73 20.81 -3.58
N GLU A 291 -8.43 21.00 -3.35
CA GLU A 291 -7.36 20.34 -4.13
C GLU A 291 -6.97 18.97 -3.58
N LEU A 292 -7.12 18.77 -2.27
CA LEU A 292 -6.72 17.55 -1.56
C LEU A 292 -7.27 16.27 -2.22
N PRO A 293 -8.58 16.17 -2.59
CA PRO A 293 -9.12 14.93 -3.10
C PRO A 293 -8.54 14.56 -4.47
N ALA A 294 -8.40 15.53 -5.37
CA ALA A 294 -7.83 15.31 -6.70
C ALA A 294 -6.34 14.94 -6.63
N THR A 295 -5.60 15.60 -5.73
CA THR A 295 -4.17 15.33 -5.52
C THR A 295 -3.95 13.94 -4.92
N ALA A 296 -4.74 13.56 -3.91
CA ALA A 296 -4.67 12.23 -3.31
C ALA A 296 -4.95 11.11 -4.33
N ILE A 297 -5.93 11.30 -5.22
CA ILE A 297 -6.21 10.35 -6.32
C ILE A 297 -5.02 10.25 -7.27
N ALA A 298 -4.44 11.38 -7.70
CA ALA A 298 -3.28 11.37 -8.58
C ALA A 298 -2.07 10.65 -7.96
N LEU A 299 -1.82 10.85 -6.66
CA LEU A 299 -0.77 10.12 -5.94
C LEU A 299 -1.06 8.63 -5.82
N LEU A 300 -2.32 8.25 -5.57
CA LEU A 300 -2.75 6.86 -5.55
C LEU A 300 -2.55 6.20 -6.92
N ASP A 301 -2.88 6.89 -8.01
CA ASP A 301 -2.69 6.39 -9.37
C ASP A 301 -1.21 6.13 -9.69
N VAL A 302 -0.32 7.04 -9.27
CA VAL A 302 1.13 6.83 -9.39
C VAL A 302 1.57 5.62 -8.57
N LEU A 303 1.07 5.47 -7.34
CA LEU A 303 1.42 4.34 -6.48
C LEU A 303 0.93 3.00 -7.07
N ILE A 304 -0.32 2.92 -7.51
CA ILE A 304 -0.90 1.74 -8.17
C ILE A 304 -0.10 1.38 -9.41
N GLN A 305 0.18 2.35 -10.28
CA GLN A 305 0.91 2.13 -11.52
C GLN A 305 2.30 1.51 -11.27
N HIS A 306 3.07 2.03 -10.31
CA HIS A 306 4.44 1.59 -10.10
C HIS A 306 4.52 0.34 -9.21
N LEU A 307 3.75 0.31 -8.12
CA LEU A 307 3.81 -0.77 -7.12
C LEU A 307 2.97 -1.97 -7.54
N LEU A 308 1.72 -1.78 -7.97
CA LEU A 308 0.85 -2.91 -8.29
C LEU A 308 1.05 -3.35 -9.75
N ILE A 309 0.99 -2.44 -10.72
CA ILE A 309 1.02 -2.82 -12.14
C ILE A 309 2.44 -3.13 -12.59
N GLU A 310 3.38 -2.19 -12.42
CA GLU A 310 4.74 -2.37 -12.92
C GLU A 310 5.58 -3.35 -12.11
N HIS A 311 5.18 -3.70 -10.89
CA HIS A 311 5.95 -4.64 -10.06
C HIS A 311 5.21 -5.94 -9.83
N VAL A 312 4.06 -5.90 -9.15
CA VAL A 312 3.33 -7.12 -8.78
C VAL A 312 2.70 -7.82 -9.99
N ASP A 313 1.89 -7.10 -10.77
CA ASP A 313 1.19 -7.63 -11.95
C ASP A 313 2.17 -8.17 -13.00
N TYR A 314 3.27 -7.44 -13.20
CA TYR A 314 4.38 -7.87 -14.06
C TYR A 314 5.04 -9.18 -13.57
N ALA A 315 5.34 -9.29 -12.28
CA ALA A 315 5.93 -10.49 -11.69
C ALA A 315 4.97 -11.69 -11.75
N LEU A 316 3.67 -11.46 -11.53
CA LEU A 316 2.63 -12.49 -11.68
C LEU A 316 2.57 -13.02 -13.11
N ASP A 317 2.64 -12.14 -14.12
CA ASP A 317 2.66 -12.56 -15.52
C ASP A 317 3.90 -13.42 -15.85
N LEU A 318 5.07 -13.03 -15.35
CA LEU A 318 6.28 -13.87 -15.48
C LEU A 318 6.12 -15.21 -14.77
N GLY A 319 5.57 -15.21 -13.55
CA GLY A 319 5.31 -16.42 -12.77
C GLY A 319 4.37 -17.37 -13.50
N LEU A 320 3.28 -16.86 -14.07
CA LEU A 320 2.29 -17.61 -14.85
C LEU A 320 2.90 -18.27 -16.09
N GLN A 321 3.82 -17.57 -16.76
CA GLN A 321 4.53 -18.07 -17.93
C GLN A 321 5.60 -19.10 -17.56
N SER A 322 6.21 -18.96 -16.37
CA SER A 322 7.27 -19.83 -15.88
C SER A 322 6.77 -21.19 -15.39
N ILE A 323 5.46 -21.39 -15.24
CA ILE A 323 4.90 -22.70 -14.87
C ILE A 323 5.18 -23.71 -16.01
N PRO A 324 5.91 -24.80 -15.73
CA PRO A 324 6.40 -25.71 -16.76
C PRO A 324 5.27 -26.45 -17.47
N ILE A 325 5.51 -26.84 -18.73
CA ILE A 325 4.66 -27.81 -19.44
C ILE A 325 5.03 -29.21 -18.94
N ILE A 326 4.04 -30.11 -18.92
CA ILE A 326 4.21 -31.49 -18.47
C ILE A 326 5.17 -32.25 -19.40
N GLU A 327 6.22 -32.82 -18.84
CA GLU A 327 7.20 -33.67 -19.53
C GLU A 327 7.36 -35.02 -18.84
N ASN A 328 7.78 -36.06 -19.58
CA ASN A 328 7.81 -37.43 -19.04
C ASN A 328 9.00 -37.74 -18.11
N LYS A 329 10.13 -37.03 -18.27
CA LYS A 329 11.41 -37.46 -17.69
C LYS A 329 11.70 -36.91 -16.29
N SER A 330 11.18 -35.73 -15.96
CA SER A 330 11.50 -35.04 -14.71
C SER A 330 10.25 -34.46 -14.05
N PRO A 331 10.13 -34.53 -12.72
CA PRO A 331 9.05 -33.89 -12.00
C PRO A 331 9.08 -32.36 -12.19
N PRO A 332 7.94 -31.70 -12.42
CA PRO A 332 7.90 -30.26 -12.63
C PRO A 332 8.18 -29.52 -11.33
N GLN A 333 9.05 -28.52 -11.41
CA GLN A 333 9.33 -27.61 -10.30
C GLN A 333 8.35 -26.43 -10.36
N ILE A 334 7.54 -26.31 -9.31
CA ILE A 334 6.56 -25.24 -9.17
C ILE A 334 7.10 -24.20 -8.19
N TYR A 335 7.37 -22.99 -8.69
CA TYR A 335 7.77 -21.82 -7.89
C TYR A 335 6.60 -20.87 -7.64
N PHE A 336 5.46 -21.08 -8.29
CA PHE A 336 4.32 -20.16 -8.24
C PHE A 336 3.73 -20.01 -6.83
N PHE A 337 3.84 -21.03 -5.96
CA PHE A 337 3.39 -20.92 -4.57
C PHE A 337 4.14 -19.82 -3.79
N GLU A 338 5.44 -19.66 -4.03
CA GLU A 338 6.28 -18.62 -3.39
C GLU A 338 5.90 -17.22 -3.91
N ILE A 339 5.47 -17.13 -5.18
CA ILE A 339 4.94 -15.89 -5.77
C ILE A 339 3.62 -15.51 -5.11
N VAL A 340 2.73 -16.49 -4.86
CA VAL A 340 1.44 -16.28 -4.17
C VAL A 340 1.67 -15.74 -2.75
N ASP A 341 2.58 -16.36 -1.98
CA ASP A 341 2.95 -15.89 -0.63
C ASP A 341 3.40 -14.42 -0.62
N GLN A 342 4.40 -14.09 -1.45
CA GLN A 342 4.94 -12.73 -1.52
C GLN A 342 3.90 -11.72 -2.01
N THR A 343 3.05 -12.11 -2.96
CA THR A 343 1.97 -11.25 -3.47
C THR A 343 0.97 -10.92 -2.36
N ASN A 344 0.53 -11.92 -1.59
CA ASN A 344 -0.41 -11.72 -0.48
C ASN A 344 0.15 -10.77 0.58
N LYS A 345 1.44 -10.91 0.93
CA LYS A 345 2.13 -10.00 1.86
C LYS A 345 2.14 -8.56 1.33
N ILE A 346 2.49 -8.38 0.05
CA ILE A 346 2.53 -7.05 -0.59
C ILE A 346 1.13 -6.42 -0.66
N VAL A 347 0.10 -7.20 -1.02
CA VAL A 347 -1.30 -6.75 -1.04
C VAL A 347 -1.76 -6.30 0.35
N LYS A 348 -1.38 -7.04 1.40
CA LYS A 348 -1.65 -6.66 2.79
C LYS A 348 -0.96 -5.33 3.16
N MET A 349 0.33 -5.18 2.88
CA MET A 349 1.08 -3.93 3.13
C MET A 349 0.46 -2.73 2.41
N PHE A 350 0.09 -2.90 1.14
CA PHE A 350 -0.61 -1.86 0.38
C PHE A 350 -2.00 -1.57 0.99
N GLY A 351 -2.72 -2.61 1.41
CA GLY A 351 -4.00 -2.51 2.08
C GLY A 351 -3.96 -1.65 3.34
N GLU A 352 -2.98 -1.90 4.21
CA GLU A 352 -2.70 -1.13 5.43
C GLU A 352 -2.34 0.31 5.10
N HIS A 353 -1.42 0.54 4.15
CA HIS A 353 -1.05 1.89 3.69
C HIS A 353 -2.26 2.68 3.17
N PHE A 354 -3.14 2.04 2.39
CA PHE A 354 -4.35 2.67 1.87
C PHE A 354 -5.28 3.14 3.00
N GLN A 355 -5.46 2.33 4.04
CA GLN A 355 -6.28 2.69 5.20
C GLN A 355 -5.64 3.82 6.03
N GLU A 356 -4.34 3.76 6.27
CA GLU A 356 -3.64 4.70 7.15
C GLU A 356 -3.32 6.06 6.50
N SER A 357 -3.01 6.06 5.20
CA SER A 357 -2.45 7.25 4.52
C SER A 357 -3.39 7.84 3.48
N VAL A 358 -4.10 7.00 2.72
CA VAL A 358 -4.92 7.44 1.58
C VAL A 358 -6.32 7.85 2.02
N LEU A 359 -7.06 6.97 2.72
CA LEU A 359 -8.43 7.25 3.14
C LEU A 359 -8.61 8.51 4.00
N PRO A 360 -7.69 8.86 4.92
CA PRO A 360 -7.79 10.09 5.70
C PRO A 360 -7.72 11.38 4.86
N CYS A 361 -7.25 11.31 3.61
CA CYS A 361 -7.24 12.44 2.68
C CYS A 361 -8.61 12.62 1.98
N LEU A 362 -9.53 11.65 2.11
CA LEU A 362 -10.76 11.57 1.33
C LEU A 362 -12.03 11.44 2.19
N SER A 363 -11.91 11.40 3.52
CA SER A 363 -12.99 11.01 4.44
C SER A 363 -14.23 11.90 4.42
N SER A 364 -14.14 13.12 3.90
CA SER A 364 -15.23 14.10 3.79
C SER A 364 -15.72 14.30 2.36
N THR A 365 -15.34 13.42 1.43
CA THR A 365 -15.51 13.65 -0.02
C THR A 365 -16.38 12.57 -0.65
N SER A 366 -17.19 12.96 -1.65
CA SER A 366 -17.93 11.99 -2.48
C SER A 366 -17.01 11.10 -3.33
N LYS A 367 -15.73 11.46 -3.47
CA LYS A 367 -14.72 10.71 -4.25
C LYS A 367 -14.12 9.51 -3.50
N GLN A 368 -14.47 9.31 -2.23
CA GLN A 368 -13.99 8.17 -1.47
C GLN A 368 -14.40 6.84 -2.11
N SER A 369 -15.63 6.74 -2.62
CA SER A 369 -16.14 5.53 -3.28
C SER A 369 -15.35 5.19 -4.54
N GLU A 370 -15.04 6.19 -5.36
CA GLU A 370 -14.22 6.04 -6.57
C GLU A 370 -12.82 5.49 -6.25
N CYS A 371 -12.19 5.97 -5.18
CA CYS A 371 -10.86 5.48 -4.75
C CYS A 371 -10.89 4.03 -4.27
N VAL A 372 -11.92 3.68 -3.49
CA VAL A 372 -12.12 2.31 -3.03
C VAL A 372 -12.39 1.39 -4.22
N GLN A 373 -13.23 1.80 -5.17
CA GLN A 373 -13.50 1.04 -6.39
C GLN A 373 -12.23 0.82 -7.22
N LYS A 374 -11.40 1.86 -7.39
CA LYS A 374 -10.13 1.74 -8.13
C LYS A 374 -9.18 0.75 -7.45
N LYS A 375 -9.06 0.79 -6.13
CA LYS A 375 -8.30 -0.21 -5.37
C LYS A 375 -8.87 -1.61 -5.60
N THR A 376 -10.17 -1.81 -5.41
CA THR A 376 -10.82 -3.12 -5.54
C THR A 376 -10.64 -3.71 -6.94
N ALA A 377 -10.80 -2.89 -7.99
CA ALA A 377 -10.63 -3.35 -9.37
C ALA A 377 -9.23 -3.90 -9.64
N VAL A 378 -8.18 -3.25 -9.12
CA VAL A 378 -6.80 -3.74 -9.28
C VAL A 378 -6.57 -5.00 -8.43
N MET A 379 -7.10 -5.06 -7.21
CA MET A 379 -6.98 -6.26 -6.37
C MET A 379 -7.65 -7.47 -7.03
N GLU A 380 -8.82 -7.29 -7.62
CA GLU A 380 -9.53 -8.34 -8.36
C GLU A 380 -8.72 -8.83 -9.57
N GLN A 381 -8.01 -7.95 -10.28
CA GLN A 381 -7.12 -8.35 -11.38
C GLN A 381 -5.95 -9.23 -10.90
N LEU A 382 -5.31 -8.86 -9.79
CA LEU A 382 -4.23 -9.64 -9.20
C LEU A 382 -4.74 -10.99 -8.71
N GLU A 383 -5.91 -11.02 -8.05
CA GLU A 383 -6.54 -12.25 -7.56
C GLU A 383 -6.83 -13.24 -8.70
N ASN A 384 -7.43 -12.76 -9.79
CA ASN A 384 -7.69 -13.59 -10.97
C ASN A 384 -6.40 -14.24 -11.53
N LYS A 385 -5.25 -13.54 -11.49
CA LYS A 385 -3.96 -14.08 -11.92
C LYS A 385 -3.40 -15.11 -10.93
N LEU A 386 -3.58 -14.89 -9.63
CA LEU A 386 -3.22 -15.84 -8.58
C LEU A 386 -4.01 -17.14 -8.74
N ASP A 387 -5.33 -17.04 -8.91
CA ASP A 387 -6.24 -18.17 -9.14
C ASP A 387 -5.85 -18.95 -10.39
N ALA A 388 -5.64 -18.26 -11.52
CA ALA A 388 -5.24 -18.89 -12.76
C ALA A 388 -3.90 -19.64 -12.63
N GLY A 389 -2.96 -19.10 -11.86
CA GLY A 389 -1.66 -19.72 -11.64
C GLY A 389 -1.70 -20.90 -10.67
N LEU A 390 -2.51 -20.84 -9.62
CA LEU A 390 -2.76 -21.96 -8.71
C LEU A 390 -3.44 -23.13 -9.45
N GLU A 391 -4.49 -22.85 -10.20
CA GLU A 391 -5.19 -23.84 -11.03
C GLU A 391 -4.23 -24.54 -12.00
N ARG A 392 -3.40 -23.75 -12.68
CA ARG A 392 -2.39 -24.22 -13.62
C ARG A 392 -1.27 -25.02 -12.95
N ALA A 393 -0.82 -24.62 -11.76
CA ALA A 393 0.15 -25.36 -10.97
C ALA A 393 -0.40 -26.74 -10.56
N ILE A 394 -1.62 -26.79 -10.03
CA ILE A 394 -2.30 -28.04 -9.66
C ILE A 394 -2.46 -28.94 -10.89
N ALA A 395 -2.94 -28.40 -12.02
CA ALA A 395 -3.11 -29.15 -13.26
C ALA A 395 -1.78 -29.75 -13.75
N THR A 396 -0.67 -29.01 -13.61
CA THR A 396 0.67 -29.48 -14.00
C THR A 396 1.15 -30.62 -13.11
N ILE A 397 0.99 -30.51 -11.79
CA ILE A 397 1.33 -31.56 -10.82
C ILE A 397 0.54 -32.84 -11.11
N VAL A 398 -0.79 -32.72 -11.20
CA VAL A 398 -1.70 -33.83 -11.44
C VAL A 398 -1.44 -34.48 -12.80
N GLY A 399 -1.20 -33.65 -13.83
CA GLY A 399 -0.90 -34.10 -15.18
C GLY A 399 0.42 -34.88 -15.27
N TRP A 400 1.45 -34.44 -14.54
CA TRP A 400 2.71 -35.18 -14.45
C TRP A 400 2.53 -36.53 -13.74
N VAL A 401 1.82 -36.57 -12.60
CA VAL A 401 1.52 -37.83 -11.90
C VAL A 401 0.80 -38.80 -12.84
N LYS A 402 -0.22 -38.33 -13.57
CA LYS A 402 -0.93 -39.15 -14.56
C LYS A 402 0.01 -39.72 -15.63
N LEU A 403 0.87 -38.88 -16.21
CA LEU A 403 1.80 -39.28 -17.27
C LEU A 403 2.85 -40.28 -16.75
N HIS A 404 3.43 -40.01 -15.58
CA HIS A 404 4.44 -40.87 -14.97
C HIS A 404 3.88 -42.26 -14.67
N LEU A 405 2.71 -42.34 -14.03
CA LEU A 405 2.05 -43.62 -13.75
C LEU A 405 1.74 -44.39 -15.03
N GLN A 406 1.26 -43.72 -16.08
CA GLN A 406 0.99 -44.36 -17.37
C GLN A 406 2.21 -44.98 -18.04
N ASN A 407 3.40 -44.38 -17.86
CA ASN A 407 4.61 -44.79 -18.57
C ASN A 407 5.50 -45.74 -17.74
N GLU A 408 5.56 -45.55 -16.43
CA GLU A 408 6.49 -46.27 -15.55
C GLU A 408 5.83 -47.44 -14.80
N GLN A 409 4.50 -47.39 -14.56
CA GLN A 409 3.79 -48.46 -13.85
C GLN A 409 3.29 -49.53 -14.84
N LYS A 410 3.84 -50.74 -14.72
CA LYS A 410 3.64 -51.84 -15.67
C LYS A 410 2.56 -52.80 -15.21
N LYS A 411 1.97 -53.52 -16.17
CA LYS A 411 0.96 -54.55 -15.86
C LYS A 411 1.50 -55.66 -14.94
N THR A 412 2.81 -55.93 -15.01
CA THR A 412 3.50 -56.90 -14.16
C THR A 412 3.55 -56.50 -12.70
N ASP A 413 3.40 -55.21 -12.38
CA ASP A 413 3.40 -54.73 -10.99
C ASP A 413 2.13 -55.19 -10.25
N PHE A 414 1.01 -55.30 -10.97
CA PHE A 414 -0.29 -55.72 -10.42
C PHE A 414 -0.73 -57.13 -10.83
N LYS A 415 -0.03 -57.74 -11.78
CA LYS A 415 -0.16 -59.16 -12.10
C LYS A 415 1.21 -59.83 -12.20
N PRO A 416 1.95 -59.89 -11.08
CA PRO A 416 3.25 -60.53 -11.04
C PRO A 416 3.16 -62.05 -11.20
N GLU A 417 4.24 -62.65 -11.70
CA GLU A 417 4.41 -64.11 -11.80
C GLU A 417 5.49 -64.56 -10.81
N GLY A 418 5.18 -65.58 -9.99
CA GLY A 418 6.08 -66.10 -8.95
C GLY A 418 5.92 -65.46 -7.57
N ASP A 419 6.79 -65.84 -6.64
CA ASP A 419 6.86 -65.24 -5.30
C ASP A 419 7.64 -63.92 -5.38
N ILE A 420 6.94 -62.81 -5.12
CA ILE A 420 7.51 -61.46 -5.10
C ILE A 420 7.08 -60.71 -3.84
N ASP A 421 7.94 -59.79 -3.41
CA ASP A 421 7.69 -58.93 -2.27
C ASP A 421 6.52 -57.99 -2.53
N THR A 422 5.52 -58.01 -1.65
CA THR A 422 4.29 -57.22 -1.77
C THR A 422 4.47 -55.83 -1.13
N ILE A 423 5.42 -55.06 -1.66
CA ILE A 423 5.71 -53.67 -1.25
C ILE A 423 5.17 -52.67 -2.28
N ALA A 424 5.15 -51.39 -1.92
CA ALA A 424 4.74 -50.32 -2.84
C ALA A 424 5.62 -50.30 -4.11
N SER A 425 4.99 -50.04 -5.25
CA SER A 425 5.63 -50.04 -6.56
C SER A 425 6.66 -48.92 -6.70
N SER A 426 7.66 -49.11 -7.55
CA SER A 426 8.69 -48.10 -7.82
C SER A 426 8.11 -46.79 -8.39
N ALA A 427 7.07 -46.89 -9.23
CA ALA A 427 6.32 -45.76 -9.76
C ALA A 427 5.60 -44.99 -8.63
N CYS A 428 4.96 -45.71 -7.70
CA CYS A 428 4.33 -45.10 -6.52
C CYS A 428 5.33 -44.34 -5.66
N LEU A 429 6.46 -44.96 -5.30
CA LEU A 429 7.47 -44.33 -4.45
C LEU A 429 8.04 -43.05 -5.08
N THR A 430 8.20 -43.02 -6.41
CA THR A 430 8.65 -41.83 -7.14
C THR A 430 7.62 -40.70 -7.06
N VAL A 431 6.34 -41.01 -7.30
CA VAL A 431 5.23 -40.05 -7.16
C VAL A 431 5.12 -39.55 -5.72
N VAL A 432 5.19 -40.44 -4.74
CA VAL A 432 5.11 -40.11 -3.30
C VAL A 432 6.24 -39.17 -2.89
N SER A 433 7.48 -39.44 -3.33
CA SER A 433 8.61 -38.54 -3.08
C SER A 433 8.36 -37.14 -3.65
N TYR A 434 7.84 -37.06 -4.88
CA TYR A 434 7.51 -35.79 -5.51
C TYR A 434 6.38 -35.05 -4.78
N LEU A 435 5.28 -35.73 -4.48
CA LEU A 435 4.12 -35.15 -3.79
C LEU A 435 4.50 -34.63 -2.40
N ASN A 436 5.35 -35.35 -1.66
CA ASN A 436 5.84 -34.85 -0.36
C ASN A 436 6.58 -33.52 -0.50
N SER A 437 7.44 -33.39 -1.52
CA SER A 437 8.15 -32.12 -1.80
C SER A 437 7.20 -31.01 -2.23
N VAL A 438 6.16 -31.31 -3.00
CA VAL A 438 5.13 -30.33 -3.40
C VAL A 438 4.33 -29.87 -2.18
N MET A 439 3.89 -30.82 -1.35
CA MET A 439 3.14 -30.50 -0.14
C MET A 439 3.97 -29.65 0.82
N ASP A 440 5.26 -29.93 0.99
CA ASP A 440 6.18 -29.07 1.74
C ASP A 440 6.15 -27.61 1.29
N LYS A 441 6.23 -27.38 -0.02
CA LYS A 441 6.17 -26.03 -0.60
C LYS A 441 4.82 -25.36 -0.39
N ILE A 442 3.73 -26.10 -0.55
CA ILE A 442 2.36 -25.59 -0.35
C ILE A 442 2.18 -25.15 1.11
N TYR A 443 2.53 -25.99 2.09
CA TYR A 443 2.40 -25.65 3.51
C TYR A 443 3.38 -24.55 3.96
N ALA A 444 4.50 -24.37 3.26
CA ALA A 444 5.43 -23.27 3.54
C ALA A 444 5.00 -21.92 2.97
N SER A 445 4.15 -21.91 1.93
CA SER A 445 3.82 -20.70 1.16
C SER A 445 2.36 -20.26 1.27
N LEU A 446 1.44 -21.16 1.63
CA LEU A 446 0.02 -20.85 1.74
C LEU A 446 -0.45 -21.01 3.19
N GLU A 447 -1.41 -20.19 3.59
CA GLU A 447 -2.03 -20.22 4.91
C GLU A 447 -3.56 -20.12 4.85
N GLY A 448 -4.23 -20.49 5.95
CA GLY A 448 -5.68 -20.33 6.14
C GLY A 448 -6.55 -21.02 5.08
N ASP A 449 -7.52 -20.28 4.56
CA ASP A 449 -8.50 -20.78 3.60
C ASP A 449 -7.87 -21.13 2.25
N ASN A 450 -6.86 -20.35 1.81
CA ASN A 450 -6.13 -20.62 0.57
C ASN A 450 -5.37 -21.96 0.64
N LEU A 451 -4.71 -22.24 1.77
CA LEU A 451 -4.07 -23.54 2.01
C LEU A 451 -5.11 -24.68 1.97
N SER A 452 -6.24 -24.49 2.63
CA SER A 452 -7.30 -25.49 2.72
C SER A 452 -7.91 -25.80 1.35
N ALA A 453 -8.19 -24.77 0.54
CA ALA A 453 -8.75 -24.92 -0.79
C ALA A 453 -7.77 -25.61 -1.75
N VAL A 454 -6.52 -25.15 -1.81
CA VAL A 454 -5.49 -25.71 -2.71
C VAL A 454 -5.17 -27.17 -2.38
N THR A 455 -5.01 -27.50 -1.09
CA THR A 455 -4.70 -28.88 -0.68
C THR A 455 -5.87 -29.83 -0.92
N LEU A 456 -7.11 -29.39 -0.69
CA LEU A 456 -8.30 -30.17 -1.00
C LEU A 456 -8.43 -30.43 -2.50
N GLU A 457 -8.32 -29.40 -3.33
CA GLU A 457 -8.46 -29.52 -4.79
C GLU A 457 -7.37 -30.43 -5.37
N LEU A 458 -6.13 -30.27 -4.92
CA LEU A 458 -5.03 -31.15 -5.30
C LEU A 458 -5.32 -32.61 -4.91
N ALA A 459 -5.78 -32.85 -3.67
CA ALA A 459 -6.08 -34.18 -3.19
C ALA A 459 -7.22 -34.86 -3.98
N VAL A 460 -8.31 -34.14 -4.26
CA VAL A 460 -9.45 -34.65 -5.03
C VAL A 460 -9.01 -35.03 -6.45
N ARG A 461 -8.22 -34.19 -7.11
CA ARG A 461 -7.71 -34.48 -8.47
C ARG A 461 -6.72 -35.63 -8.51
N LEU A 462 -5.81 -35.72 -7.53
CA LEU A 462 -4.88 -36.84 -7.40
C LEU A 462 -5.62 -38.15 -7.14
N HIS A 463 -6.59 -38.14 -6.23
CA HIS A 463 -7.47 -39.29 -6.00
C HIS A 463 -8.13 -39.76 -7.29
N ARG A 464 -8.72 -38.84 -8.07
CA ARG A 464 -9.34 -39.18 -9.38
C ARG A 464 -8.33 -39.81 -10.34
N VAL A 465 -7.14 -39.24 -10.48
CA VAL A 465 -6.09 -39.79 -11.37
C VAL A 465 -5.67 -41.20 -10.95
N ILE A 466 -5.47 -41.43 -9.65
CA ILE A 466 -5.07 -42.75 -9.13
C ILE A 466 -6.19 -43.77 -9.33
N TYR A 467 -7.44 -43.41 -9.02
CA TYR A 467 -8.61 -44.25 -9.21
C TYR A 467 -8.81 -44.65 -10.68
N GLU A 468 -8.72 -43.69 -11.61
CA GLU A 468 -8.79 -43.96 -13.05
C GLU A 468 -7.61 -44.80 -13.53
N HIS A 469 -6.41 -44.58 -13.00
CA HIS A 469 -5.22 -45.33 -13.36
C HIS A 469 -5.36 -46.82 -13.01
N LEU A 470 -5.77 -47.12 -11.78
CA LEU A 470 -5.94 -48.50 -11.28
C LEU A 470 -6.95 -49.31 -12.11
N GLN A 471 -7.99 -48.67 -12.64
CA GLN A 471 -8.99 -49.33 -13.50
C GLN A 471 -8.43 -49.87 -14.82
N ASN A 472 -7.22 -49.46 -15.23
CA ASN A 472 -6.58 -49.96 -16.45
C ASN A 472 -5.83 -51.30 -16.26
N PHE A 473 -5.85 -51.86 -15.06
CA PHE A 473 -5.09 -53.05 -14.70
C PHE A 473 -5.98 -54.24 -14.32
N GLN A 474 -5.37 -55.43 -14.32
CA GLN A 474 -5.95 -56.62 -13.71
C GLN A 474 -5.07 -57.06 -12.54
N PHE A 475 -5.70 -57.56 -11.48
CA PHE A 475 -5.02 -57.84 -10.21
C PHE A 475 -5.06 -59.32 -9.85
N ASN A 476 -3.92 -59.90 -9.49
CA ASN A 476 -3.88 -61.16 -8.72
C ASN A 476 -3.70 -60.85 -7.22
N SER A 477 -3.70 -61.85 -6.35
CA SER A 477 -3.63 -61.63 -4.89
C SER A 477 -2.38 -60.85 -4.46
N ALA A 478 -1.21 -61.15 -5.05
CA ALA A 478 0.03 -60.43 -4.75
C ALA A 478 -0.04 -58.97 -5.24
N GLY A 479 -0.51 -58.74 -6.47
CA GLY A 479 -0.69 -57.40 -7.03
C GLY A 479 -1.76 -56.56 -6.32
N ALA A 480 -2.80 -57.19 -5.77
CA ALA A 480 -3.79 -56.51 -4.93
C ALA A 480 -3.15 -55.99 -3.62
N MET A 481 -2.24 -56.77 -3.01
CA MET A 481 -1.46 -56.29 -1.85
C MET A 481 -0.57 -55.09 -2.21
N ILE A 482 0.09 -55.13 -3.37
CA ILE A 482 0.90 -54.02 -3.88
C ILE A 482 0.01 -52.77 -4.09
N ALA A 483 -1.17 -52.91 -4.67
CA ALA A 483 -2.11 -51.81 -4.86
C ALA A 483 -2.57 -51.17 -3.54
N ILE A 484 -2.82 -51.99 -2.51
CA ILE A 484 -3.14 -51.52 -1.16
C ILE A 484 -1.97 -50.72 -0.57
N CYS A 485 -0.74 -51.21 -0.72
CA CYS A 485 0.47 -50.49 -0.31
C CYS A 485 0.62 -49.15 -1.04
N ASP A 486 0.43 -49.12 -2.37
CA ASP A 486 0.48 -47.91 -3.19
C ASP A 486 -0.53 -46.87 -2.72
N VAL A 487 -1.81 -47.26 -2.57
CA VAL A 487 -2.88 -46.34 -2.13
C VAL A 487 -2.62 -45.80 -0.73
N LYS A 488 -2.08 -46.62 0.17
CA LYS A 488 -1.71 -46.19 1.52
C LYS A 488 -0.59 -45.15 1.50
N GLU A 489 0.41 -45.32 0.64
CA GLU A 489 1.50 -44.35 0.49
C GLU A 489 1.02 -43.05 -0.18
N TYR A 490 0.18 -43.12 -1.23
CA TYR A 490 -0.45 -41.94 -1.82
C TYR A 490 -1.29 -41.17 -0.81
N ARG A 491 -2.15 -41.85 -0.06
CA ARG A 491 -2.94 -41.25 1.02
C ARG A 491 -2.04 -40.57 2.04
N SER A 492 -0.95 -41.21 2.45
CA SER A 492 -0.02 -40.66 3.44
C SER A 492 0.70 -39.41 2.92
N ALA A 493 1.08 -39.38 1.65
CA ALA A 493 1.76 -38.25 1.02
C ALA A 493 0.84 -37.03 0.86
N VAL A 494 -0.42 -37.27 0.47
CA VAL A 494 -1.40 -36.22 0.20
C VAL A 494 -2.08 -35.77 1.50
N CYS A 495 -2.67 -36.69 2.26
CA CYS A 495 -3.48 -36.38 3.43
C CYS A 495 -2.69 -36.29 4.74
N GLY A 496 -1.39 -36.64 4.72
CA GLY A 496 -0.54 -36.68 5.89
C GLY A 496 -0.63 -37.99 6.68
N ARG A 497 0.43 -38.27 7.45
CA ARG A 497 0.46 -39.36 8.45
C ARG A 497 -0.05 -38.74 9.75
N GLY A 498 -1.23 -39.17 10.22
CA GLY A 498 -1.93 -38.55 11.35
C GLY A 498 -0.99 -38.21 12.53
N GLY A 499 -1.10 -36.98 13.05
CA GLY A 499 -0.24 -36.44 14.10
C GLY A 499 0.89 -35.51 13.62
N GLY A 500 1.10 -35.35 12.31
CA GLY A 500 2.00 -34.33 11.74
C GLY A 500 1.31 -32.98 11.48
N GLY A 501 2.10 -31.91 11.32
CA GLY A 501 1.59 -30.56 11.00
C GLY A 501 0.97 -30.39 9.60
N ARG A 502 0.94 -31.47 8.78
CA ARG A 502 0.27 -31.49 7.47
C ARG A 502 -1.04 -32.25 7.60
N SER A 503 -2.16 -31.55 7.37
CA SER A 503 -3.50 -32.14 7.31
C SER A 503 -4.30 -31.46 6.21
N VAL A 504 -4.94 -32.27 5.38
CA VAL A 504 -5.86 -31.82 4.31
C VAL A 504 -7.28 -31.84 4.86
N PRO A 505 -8.24 -31.10 4.29
CA PRO A 505 -9.63 -31.17 4.74
C PRO A 505 -10.23 -32.59 4.71
N ALA A 506 -11.13 -32.88 5.65
CA ALA A 506 -11.73 -34.20 5.88
C ALA A 506 -12.31 -34.91 4.64
N PRO A 507 -12.95 -34.22 3.66
CA PRO A 507 -13.45 -34.87 2.46
C PRO A 507 -12.35 -35.60 1.66
N ALA A 508 -11.12 -35.10 1.66
CA ALA A 508 -10.00 -35.77 1.00
C ALA A 508 -9.63 -37.08 1.71
N HIS A 509 -9.63 -37.11 3.04
CA HIS A 509 -9.36 -38.32 3.80
C HIS A 509 -10.39 -39.41 3.47
N ALA A 510 -11.68 -39.05 3.47
CA ALA A 510 -12.76 -39.96 3.13
C ALA A 510 -12.57 -40.57 1.72
N LEU A 511 -12.23 -39.76 0.71
CA LEU A 511 -11.98 -40.27 -0.65
C LEU A 511 -10.88 -41.34 -0.68
N PHE A 512 -9.72 -41.08 -0.07
CA PHE A 512 -8.63 -42.04 -0.05
C PHE A 512 -8.91 -43.27 0.83
N ASP A 513 -9.67 -43.12 1.91
CA ASP A 513 -10.13 -44.23 2.75
C ASP A 513 -11.09 -45.15 1.99
N THR A 514 -12.01 -44.56 1.22
CA THR A 514 -12.89 -45.28 0.31
C THR A 514 -12.11 -46.00 -0.80
N LEU A 515 -11.12 -45.35 -1.42
CA LEU A 515 -10.27 -45.98 -2.43
C LEU A 515 -9.46 -47.16 -1.87
N HIS A 516 -8.93 -47.00 -0.64
CA HIS A 516 -8.25 -48.09 0.05
C HIS A 516 -9.19 -49.26 0.34
N ALA A 517 -10.42 -48.99 0.77
CA ALA A 517 -11.45 -50.00 0.97
C ALA A 517 -11.83 -50.71 -0.35
N LEU A 518 -11.90 -49.99 -1.48
CA LEU A 518 -12.10 -50.59 -2.80
C LEU A 518 -10.95 -51.54 -3.17
N CYS A 519 -9.71 -51.19 -2.86
CA CYS A 519 -8.55 -52.07 -3.11
C CYS A 519 -8.62 -53.38 -2.31
N ASN A 520 -9.22 -53.37 -1.11
CA ASN A 520 -9.43 -54.61 -0.35
C ASN A 520 -10.35 -55.60 -1.08
N LEU A 521 -11.32 -55.13 -1.89
CA LEU A 521 -12.18 -56.02 -2.69
C LEU A 521 -11.39 -56.84 -3.72
N LEU A 522 -10.21 -56.37 -4.13
CA LEU A 522 -9.34 -57.09 -5.06
C LEU A 522 -8.64 -58.29 -4.41
N LEU A 523 -8.52 -58.28 -3.07
CA LEU A 523 -7.79 -59.28 -2.29
C LEU A 523 -8.69 -60.30 -1.59
N VAL A 524 -9.85 -59.85 -1.11
CA VAL A 524 -10.77 -60.63 -0.26
C VAL A 524 -11.21 -61.92 -0.95
N LYS A 525 -11.40 -63.01 -0.20
CA LYS A 525 -11.89 -64.27 -0.79
C LYS A 525 -13.32 -64.11 -1.33
N PRO A 526 -13.69 -64.81 -2.41
CA PRO A 526 -15.02 -64.67 -3.03
C PRO A 526 -16.19 -64.79 -2.07
N GLU A 527 -16.09 -65.64 -1.04
CA GLU A 527 -17.18 -65.90 -0.09
C GLU A 527 -17.47 -64.69 0.81
N ASN A 528 -16.48 -63.82 1.04
CA ASN A 528 -16.58 -62.68 1.95
C ASN A 528 -16.86 -61.36 1.21
N LEU A 529 -16.95 -61.37 -0.13
CA LEU A 529 -17.12 -60.14 -0.92
C LEU A 529 -18.39 -59.37 -0.55
N HIS A 530 -19.51 -60.07 -0.34
CA HIS A 530 -20.79 -59.43 0.01
C HIS A 530 -20.68 -58.64 1.32
N GLN A 531 -20.12 -59.26 2.36
CA GLN A 531 -19.95 -58.63 3.67
C GLN A 531 -19.05 -57.39 3.59
N VAL A 532 -18.01 -57.41 2.76
CA VAL A 532 -17.10 -56.26 2.63
C VAL A 532 -17.77 -55.13 1.84
N CYS A 533 -18.58 -55.44 0.82
CA CYS A 533 -19.38 -54.45 0.09
C CYS A 533 -20.39 -53.73 1.00
N GLU A 534 -20.97 -54.42 1.98
CA GLU A 534 -21.91 -53.86 2.97
C GLU A 534 -21.22 -53.12 4.13
N GLY A 535 -19.88 -53.05 4.14
CA GLY A 535 -19.14 -52.33 5.17
C GLY A 535 -19.39 -50.82 5.14
N GLU A 536 -19.32 -50.16 6.30
CA GLU A 536 -19.66 -48.74 6.51
C GLU A 536 -19.02 -47.79 5.47
N THR A 537 -17.77 -48.03 5.05
CA THR A 537 -17.05 -47.20 4.07
C THR A 537 -17.48 -47.39 2.61
N LEU A 538 -18.06 -48.56 2.27
CA LEU A 538 -18.41 -48.94 0.89
C LEU A 538 -19.92 -48.99 0.66
N ALA A 539 -20.72 -49.11 1.72
CA ALA A 539 -22.17 -49.23 1.65
C ALA A 539 -22.86 -48.01 1.00
N GLU A 540 -22.26 -46.83 1.11
CA GLU A 540 -22.79 -45.59 0.53
C GLU A 540 -22.41 -45.40 -0.96
N LEU A 541 -21.58 -46.29 -1.53
CA LEU A 541 -21.19 -46.22 -2.93
C LEU A 541 -22.21 -46.87 -3.85
N ASP A 542 -22.33 -46.30 -5.06
CA ASP A 542 -23.08 -46.95 -6.14
C ASP A 542 -22.53 -48.35 -6.42
N GLN A 543 -23.43 -49.34 -6.48
CA GLN A 543 -23.08 -50.74 -6.76
C GLN A 543 -22.30 -50.91 -8.07
N SER A 544 -22.52 -50.03 -9.05
CA SER A 544 -21.78 -50.03 -10.31
C SER A 544 -20.27 -49.82 -10.10
N ILE A 545 -19.87 -48.99 -9.13
CA ILE A 545 -18.47 -48.74 -8.78
C ILE A 545 -17.86 -50.01 -8.18
N LEU A 546 -18.55 -50.63 -7.22
CA LEU A 546 -18.12 -51.89 -6.59
C LEU A 546 -17.96 -53.00 -7.64
N HIS A 547 -18.94 -53.14 -8.54
CA HIS A 547 -18.90 -54.14 -9.61
C HIS A 547 -17.75 -53.91 -10.58
N ASN A 548 -17.53 -52.66 -11.01
CA ASN A 548 -16.44 -52.30 -11.90
C ASN A 548 -15.08 -52.62 -11.26
N PHE A 549 -14.93 -52.36 -9.95
CA PHE A 549 -13.68 -52.66 -9.25
C PHE A 549 -13.45 -54.17 -9.09
N ILE A 550 -14.49 -54.94 -8.76
CA ILE A 550 -14.40 -56.41 -8.63
C ILE A 550 -14.08 -57.08 -9.98
N GLN A 551 -14.53 -56.50 -11.10
CA GLN A 551 -14.19 -56.97 -12.45
C GLN A 551 -12.69 -56.89 -12.77
N LEU A 552 -11.93 -56.07 -12.05
CA LEU A 552 -10.48 -55.94 -12.24
C LEU A 552 -9.72 -57.15 -11.69
N ARG A 553 -10.36 -58.04 -10.93
CA ARG A 553 -9.69 -59.25 -10.42
C ARG A 553 -9.41 -60.24 -11.54
N SER A 554 -8.22 -60.80 -11.54
CA SER A 554 -7.81 -61.84 -12.50
C SER A 554 -8.63 -63.12 -12.38
N ASP A 555 -9.20 -63.40 -11.22
CA ASP A 555 -10.05 -64.57 -10.93
C ASP A 555 -11.55 -64.32 -11.22
N TYR A 556 -11.92 -63.13 -11.69
CA TYR A 556 -13.33 -62.74 -11.89
C TYR A 556 -14.13 -63.74 -12.75
N LYS A 557 -13.54 -64.15 -13.89
CA LYS A 557 -14.17 -65.10 -14.82
C LYS A 557 -14.06 -66.54 -14.33
N SER A 558 -12.93 -66.94 -13.74
CA SER A 558 -12.68 -68.32 -13.32
C SER A 558 -13.53 -68.72 -12.12
N HIS A 559 -13.77 -67.79 -11.18
CA HIS A 559 -14.63 -68.01 -10.01
C HIS A 559 -16.10 -67.61 -10.22
N LYS A 560 -16.48 -67.20 -11.45
CA LYS A 560 -17.84 -66.73 -11.79
C LYS A 560 -18.36 -65.68 -10.80
N LEU A 561 -17.52 -64.71 -10.43
CA LEU A 561 -17.83 -63.73 -9.37
C LEU A 561 -19.13 -62.93 -9.63
N SER A 562 -19.55 -62.82 -10.89
CA SER A 562 -20.84 -62.24 -11.27
C SER A 562 -22.05 -62.91 -10.62
N SER A 563 -21.98 -64.18 -10.21
CA SER A 563 -23.08 -64.84 -9.49
C SER A 563 -23.17 -64.44 -8.02
N PHE A 564 -22.05 -64.09 -7.39
CA PHE A 564 -22.00 -63.63 -5.99
C PHE A 564 -22.50 -62.19 -5.85
N LEU A 565 -22.39 -61.41 -6.93
CA LEU A 565 -22.85 -60.02 -6.99
C LEU A 565 -24.36 -59.87 -7.23
N LYS A 566 -25.07 -60.93 -7.64
CA LYS A 566 -26.53 -60.88 -7.89
C LYS A 566 -27.37 -60.64 -6.63
N GLY A 567 -26.80 -60.81 -5.43
CA GLY A 567 -27.46 -60.56 -4.15
C GLY A 567 -27.30 -59.14 -3.62
N LEU A 568 -26.42 -58.33 -4.22
CA LEU A 568 -26.30 -56.90 -3.95
C LEU A 568 -27.42 -56.19 -4.72
N SER A 569 -28.63 -56.10 -4.15
CA SER A 569 -29.74 -55.32 -4.71
C SER A 569 -30.00 -54.08 -3.87
#